data_AF-A0A7M4A9T7-F1
#
_entry.id   AF-A0A7M4A9T7-F1
#
_cell.length_a   1.000
_cell.length_b   1.000
_cell.length_c   1.000
_cell.angle_alpha   90.00
_cell.angle_beta   90.00
_cell.angle_gamma   90.00
#
_symmetry.space_group_name_H-M   'P 1'
#
loop_
_entity.id
_entity.type
_entity.pdbx_description
1 polymer ?
#
loop_
_entity_poly.entity_id
_entity_poly.type
_entity_poly.pdbx_seq_one_letter_code
_entity_poly.pdbx_strand_id
1 'polypeptide(L)' 'MESRDYTEEKIRGNVEWELIGGPWNDKKDSNGWLELDTSEIRQEVIFESIHNWITDGFKPSTTDTEIDWIGVMEE' A
#
# COMPACT_ATOMS: atom_id res chain seq x y z
N MET A 1 -1.47 -0.14 14.91
CA MET A 1 -2.06 1.19 15.23
C MET A 1 -2.38 1.36 16.71
N GLU A 2 -2.51 0.27 17.46
CA GLU A 2 -2.77 0.25 18.91
C GLU A 2 -1.78 1.08 19.74
N SER A 3 -0.51 1.16 19.32
CA SER A 3 0.50 1.97 19.99
C SER A 3 0.30 3.50 19.88
N ARG A 4 -0.67 3.97 19.07
CA ARG A 4 -0.89 5.40 18.77
C ARG A 4 -2.05 6.03 19.56
N ASP A 5 -2.50 5.41 20.65
CA ASP A 5 -3.62 5.90 21.50
C ASP A 5 -4.91 6.19 20.69
N TYR A 6 -5.15 5.39 19.66
CA TYR A 6 -6.36 5.47 18.85
C TYR A 6 -7.49 4.68 19.52
N THR A 7 -8.71 5.20 19.41
CA THR A 7 -9.90 4.44 19.83
C THR A 7 -10.04 3.17 18.98
N GLU A 8 -10.66 2.14 19.56
CA GLU A 8 -10.94 0.89 18.83
C GLU A 8 -11.71 1.13 17.54
N GLU A 9 -12.71 2.04 17.56
CA GLU A 9 -13.47 2.43 16.38
C GLU A 9 -12.58 3.02 15.28
N LYS A 10 -11.63 3.89 15.65
CA LYS A 10 -10.68 4.48 14.70
C LYS A 10 -9.71 3.45 14.15
N ILE A 11 -9.23 2.52 14.98
CA ILE A 11 -8.37 1.42 14.53
C ILE A 11 -9.14 0.56 13.53
N ARG A 12 -10.35 0.11 13.87
CA ARG A 12 -11.19 -0.71 12.99
C ARG A 12 -11.46 0.00 11.67
N GLY A 13 -11.85 1.28 11.71
CA GLY A 13 -12.09 2.05 10.50
C GLY A 13 -10.86 2.17 9.59
N ASN A 14 -9.65 2.34 10.15
CA ASN A 14 -8.43 2.36 9.35
C ASN A 14 -8.07 0.99 8.76
N VAL A 15 -8.32 -0.10 9.50
CA VAL A 15 -8.09 -1.48 9.01
C VAL A 15 -9.07 -1.81 7.88
N GLU A 16 -10.36 -1.49 8.06
CA GLU A 16 -11.38 -1.67 7.01
C GLU A 16 -11.06 -0.84 5.77
N TRP A 17 -10.59 0.41 5.96
CA TRP A 17 -10.21 1.29 4.86
C TRP A 17 -9.05 0.72 4.03
N GLU A 18 -8.01 0.18 4.68
CA GLU A 18 -6.90 -0.49 4.00
C GLU A 18 -7.37 -1.76 3.25
N LEU A 19 -8.19 -2.58 3.91
CA LEU A 19 -8.69 -3.86 3.37
C LEU A 19 -9.46 -3.69 2.05
N ILE A 20 -10.21 -2.60 1.90
CA ILE A 20 -11.04 -2.35 0.70
C ILE A 20 -10.30 -1.59 -0.40
N GLY A 21 -8.99 -1.37 -0.28
CA GLY A 21 -8.14 -0.74 -1.30
C GLY A 21 -7.68 0.69 -0.96
N GLY A 22 -8.06 1.23 0.21
CA GLY A 22 -7.49 2.45 0.79
C GLY A 22 -7.27 3.60 -0.22
N PRO A 23 -6.02 4.08 -0.41
CA PRO A 23 -5.69 5.15 -1.36
C PRO A 23 -6.06 4.85 -2.82
N TRP A 24 -6.11 3.58 -3.23
CA TRP A 24 -6.45 3.22 -4.61
C TRP A 24 -7.89 3.52 -4.97
N ASN A 25 -8.81 3.54 -4.00
CA ASN A 25 -10.19 3.93 -4.25
C ASN A 25 -10.35 5.43 -4.55
N ASP A 26 -9.36 6.23 -4.15
CA ASP A 26 -9.37 7.68 -4.37
C ASP A 26 -8.71 8.09 -5.70
N LYS A 27 -8.20 7.12 -6.49
CA LYS A 27 -7.49 7.39 -7.75
C LYS A 27 -8.44 7.89 -8.85
N LYS A 28 -8.10 9.02 -9.47
CA LYS A 28 -8.80 9.51 -10.67
C LYS A 28 -8.29 8.88 -11.96
N ASP A 29 -7.02 8.52 -11.98
CA ASP A 29 -6.36 7.82 -13.07
C ASP A 29 -5.42 6.74 -12.51
N SER A 30 -5.03 5.81 -13.36
CA SER A 30 -4.23 4.66 -13.01
C SER A 30 -2.75 4.84 -13.37
N ASN A 31 -2.21 6.05 -13.52
CA ASN A 31 -0.84 6.25 -14.03
C ASN A 31 0.12 6.74 -12.94
N GLY A 32 1.29 6.11 -12.83
CA GLY A 32 2.39 6.62 -12.01
C GLY A 32 2.24 6.40 -10.50
N TRP A 33 1.52 5.36 -10.10
CA TRP A 33 1.47 4.87 -8.72
C TRP A 33 2.45 3.71 -8.54
N LEU A 34 3.06 3.67 -7.36
CA LEU A 34 3.84 2.54 -6.88
C LEU A 34 3.22 2.12 -5.57
N GLU A 35 2.67 0.91 -5.52
CA GLU A 35 2.30 0.28 -4.26
C GLU A 35 3.38 -0.70 -3.82
N LEU A 36 3.63 -0.72 -2.52
CA LEU A 36 4.64 -1.56 -1.89
C LEU A 36 4.01 -2.24 -0.68
N ASP A 37 4.06 -3.56 -0.64
CA ASP A 37 3.75 -4.31 0.58
C ASP A 37 4.88 -4.07 1.59
N THR A 38 4.56 -3.50 2.74
CA THR A 38 5.54 -3.16 3.78
C THR A 38 5.46 -4.08 5.00
N SER A 39 4.66 -5.15 4.93
CA SER A 39 4.37 -6.04 6.07
C SER A 39 5.62 -6.71 6.64
N GLU A 40 6.53 -7.18 5.78
CA GLU A 40 7.75 -7.91 6.19
C GLU A 40 9.04 -7.28 5.63
N ILE A 41 8.94 -6.11 5.01
CA ILE A 41 10.06 -5.47 4.31
C ILE A 41 10.78 -4.47 5.24
N ARG A 42 12.11 -4.57 5.27
CA ARG A 42 12.95 -3.60 5.98
C ARG A 42 12.91 -2.22 5.32
N GLN A 43 13.05 -1.18 6.14
CA GLN A 43 13.04 0.22 5.71
C GLN A 43 14.05 0.52 4.60
N GLU A 44 15.24 -0.08 4.64
CA GLU A 44 16.26 0.12 3.60
C GLU A 44 15.83 -0.42 2.24
N VAL A 45 15.14 -1.56 2.22
CA VAL A 45 14.63 -2.18 0.99
C VAL A 45 13.48 -1.36 0.41
N ILE A 46 12.60 -0.81 1.27
CA ILE A 46 11.54 0.12 0.84
C ILE A 46 12.17 1.36 0.17
N PHE A 47 13.20 1.93 0.79
CA PHE A 47 13.91 3.08 0.24
C PHE A 47 14.53 2.77 -1.13
N GLU A 48 15.23 1.63 -1.25
CA GLU A 48 15.84 1.21 -2.52
C GLU A 48 14.78 1.00 -3.61
N SER A 49 13.64 0.39 -3.29
CA SER A 49 12.53 0.20 -4.23
C SER A 49 11.99 1.54 -4.75
N ILE A 50 11.77 2.51 -3.86
CA ILE A 50 11.31 3.86 -4.24
C ILE A 50 12.37 4.56 -5.09
N HIS A 51 13.65 4.51 -4.67
CA HIS A 51 14.75 5.14 -5.39
C HIS A 51 14.89 4.55 -6.80
N ASN A 52 14.89 3.24 -6.93
CA ASN A 52 15.01 2.55 -8.21
C ASN A 52 13.85 2.91 -9.14
N TRP A 53 12.62 2.91 -8.63
CA TRP A 53 11.43 3.31 -9.39
C TRP A 53 11.56 4.74 -9.94
N ILE A 54 12.03 5.69 -9.13
CA ILE A 54 12.29 7.07 -9.57
C ILE A 54 13.37 7.10 -10.67
N THR A 55 14.49 6.39 -10.46
CA THR A 55 15.60 6.40 -11.43
C THR A 55 15.30 5.70 -12.74
N ASP A 56 14.37 4.73 -12.75
CA ASP A 56 13.90 4.05 -13.95
C ASP A 56 12.77 4.81 -14.68
N GLY A 57 12.54 6.07 -14.29
CA GLY A 57 11.54 6.93 -14.90
C GLY A 57 10.11 6.53 -14.57
N PHE A 58 9.88 6.06 -13.33
CA PHE A 58 8.59 5.66 -12.79
C PHE A 58 8.00 4.40 -13.44
N LYS A 59 8.87 3.42 -13.70
CA LYS A 59 8.50 2.09 -14.25
C LYS A 59 8.56 1.00 -13.18
N PRO A 60 7.63 0.02 -13.19
CA PRO A 60 6.50 -0.09 -14.10
C PRO A 60 5.46 1.00 -13.83
N SER A 61 4.84 1.50 -14.91
CA SER A 61 3.60 2.25 -14.81
C SER A 61 2.47 1.24 -14.56
N THR A 62 2.22 0.98 -13.28
CA THR A 62 0.88 0.68 -12.71
C THR A 62 0.06 -0.48 -13.29
N THR A 63 0.69 -1.44 -13.95
CA THR A 63 0.02 -2.72 -14.21
C THR A 63 0.63 -3.70 -13.23
N ASP A 64 -0.17 -4.14 -12.26
CA ASP A 64 0.12 -5.29 -11.37
C ASP A 64 0.88 -5.01 -10.06
N THR A 65 0.72 -3.83 -9.45
CA THR A 65 1.21 -3.58 -8.08
C THR A 65 0.11 -3.57 -7.02
N GLU A 66 -1.17 -3.76 -7.41
CA GLU A 66 -2.31 -3.68 -6.49
C GLU A 66 -2.30 -4.86 -5.50
N ILE A 67 -2.33 -4.59 -4.20
CA ILE A 67 -2.38 -5.62 -3.15
C ILE A 67 -3.83 -5.99 -2.85
N ASP A 68 -4.19 -7.26 -3.10
CA ASP A 68 -5.50 -7.81 -2.74
C ASP A 68 -5.46 -8.43 -1.34
N TRP A 69 -5.73 -7.62 -0.33
CA TRP A 69 -5.81 -8.07 1.06
C TRP A 69 -6.95 -9.07 1.31
N ILE A 70 -8.04 -9.01 0.53
CA ILE A 70 -9.17 -9.94 0.69
C ILE A 70 -8.75 -11.32 0.18
N GLY A 71 -8.14 -11.39 -1.00
CA GLY A 71 -7.63 -12.63 -1.57
C GLY A 71 -6.63 -13.34 -0.64
N VAL A 72 -5.74 -12.58 0.01
CA VAL A 72 -4.77 -13.13 0.98
C VAL A 72 -5.44 -13.71 2.23
N MET A 73 -6.60 -13.21 2.65
CA MET A 73 -7.32 -13.72 3.83
C MET A 73 -8.18 -14.95 3.56
N GLU A 74 -8.50 -15.23 2.29
CA GLU A 74 -9.32 -16.38 1.88
C GLU A 74 -8.50 -17.66 1.61
N GLU A 75 -7.17 -17.56 1.49
CA GLU A 75 -6.21 -18.69 1.43
C GLU A 75 -5.76 -19.19 2.82
#